data_AF-A0A1F3MB06-F1
#
_entry.id   AF-A0A1F3MB06-F1
#
_cell.length_a   1.000
_cell.length_b   1.000
_cell.length_c   1.000
_cell.angle_alpha   90.00
_cell.angle_beta   90.00
_cell.angle_gamma   90.00
#
_symmetry.space_group_name_H-M   'P 1'
#
loop_
_entity.id
_entity.type
_entity.pdbx_description
1 polymer ?
#
loop_
_entity_poly.entity_id
_entity_poly.type
_entity_poly.pdbx_seq_one_letter_code
_entity_poly.pdbx_strand_id
1 'polypeptide(L)'
;MKHLPRRTVAVIVAHPDDETLWAGGTILSHPAWMWFIVCLCRKNDPERAPRFEKVLSELKSEGIMGDMEDGPEQIPIPDRETERAILDLLPLRHFDLVITHNVNGEYTRHIRHEEISKAVLRLWSAGKISATELWTFAYEDGNRQYFPKAIEEAPLNRLLTRRIWLKKESLILNTYGYEPGSWEAETIPKSEAFWQFTNSYDAIKWIKSGGKPT
;
A
#
# COMPACT_ATOMS: atom_id res chain seq x y z
N MET A 1 5.96 26.96 21.93
CA MET A 1 5.03 25.83 21.74
C MET A 1 5.86 24.60 21.43
N LYS A 2 5.74 23.51 22.19
CA LYS A 2 6.44 22.26 21.86
C LYS A 2 5.72 21.66 20.65
N HIS A 3 6.40 21.56 19.51
CA HIS A 3 5.86 20.83 18.36
C HIS A 3 5.68 19.37 18.80
N LEU A 4 4.44 18.87 18.81
CA LEU A 4 4.19 17.44 18.95
C LEU A 4 4.93 16.73 17.80
N PRO A 5 5.61 15.60 18.07
CA PRO A 5 6.30 14.86 17.02
C PRO A 5 5.28 14.48 15.93
N ARG A 6 5.63 14.76 14.67
CA ARG A 6 4.80 14.38 13.52
C ARG A 6 4.91 12.88 13.34
N ARG A 7 3.76 12.23 13.21
CA ARG A 7 3.70 10.79 12.94
C ARG A 7 4.39 10.47 11.62
N THR A 8 5.27 9.48 11.63
CA THR A 8 6.03 8.98 10.49
C THR A 8 5.42 7.68 9.98
N VAL A 9 5.13 7.60 8.68
CA VAL A 9 4.44 6.46 8.09
C VAL A 9 5.11 6.02 6.80
N ALA A 10 5.34 4.71 6.67
CA ALA A 10 5.74 4.10 5.40
C ALA A 10 4.52 3.44 4.74
N VAL A 11 4.35 3.64 3.44
CA VAL A 11 3.39 2.89 2.61
C VAL A 11 4.21 2.08 1.60
N ILE A 12 4.18 0.76 1.68
CA ILE A 12 5.02 -0.14 0.87
C ILE A 12 4.10 -0.97 -0.02
N VAL A 13 4.13 -0.70 -1.33
CA VAL A 13 3.23 -1.28 -2.32
C VAL A 13 3.99 -1.84 -3.52
N ALA A 14 3.31 -2.63 -4.34
CA ALA A 14 3.92 -3.29 -5.49
C ALA A 14 4.03 -2.34 -6.66
N HIS A 15 2.91 -1.79 -7.09
CA HIS A 15 2.81 -1.00 -8.31
C HIS A 15 2.59 0.46 -7.93
N PRO A 16 3.00 1.41 -8.80
CA PRO A 16 2.51 2.77 -8.64
C PRO A 16 0.98 2.71 -8.80
N ASP A 17 0.24 3.61 -8.16
CA ASP A 17 -1.23 3.66 -8.02
C ASP A 17 -1.81 2.89 -6.83
N ASP A 18 -1.19 1.79 -6.39
CA ASP A 18 -1.66 1.02 -5.24
C ASP A 18 -1.75 1.93 -4.00
N GLU A 19 -0.77 2.82 -3.79
CA GLU A 19 -0.77 3.74 -2.66
C GLU A 19 -1.99 4.68 -2.67
N THR A 20 -2.43 5.07 -3.87
CA THR A 20 -3.53 6.01 -4.04
C THR A 20 -4.87 5.29 -4.00
N LEU A 21 -4.99 4.15 -4.69
CA LEU A 21 -6.22 3.34 -4.72
C LEU A 21 -6.60 2.83 -3.34
N TRP A 22 -5.63 2.41 -2.52
CA TRP A 22 -5.92 1.66 -1.29
C TRP A 22 -5.66 2.44 0.00
N ALA A 23 -4.82 3.47 -0.05
CA ALA A 23 -4.51 4.33 1.10
C ALA A 23 -4.57 5.84 0.80
N GLY A 24 -4.90 6.27 -0.43
CA GLY A 24 -4.85 7.68 -0.81
C GLY A 24 -5.76 8.57 0.04
N GLY A 25 -6.92 8.07 0.43
CA GLY A 25 -7.85 8.75 1.33
C GLY A 25 -7.28 8.92 2.73
N THR A 26 -6.61 7.90 3.26
CA THR A 26 -5.91 7.91 4.54
C THR A 26 -4.75 8.90 4.51
N ILE A 27 -3.96 8.93 3.43
CA ILE A 27 -2.88 9.90 3.24
C ILE A 27 -3.43 11.33 3.23
N LEU A 28 -4.42 11.60 2.37
CA LEU A 28 -5.06 12.91 2.22
C LEU A 28 -5.77 13.39 3.50
N SER A 29 -6.24 12.45 4.34
CA SER A 29 -6.91 12.78 5.60
C SER A 29 -5.95 13.16 6.73
N HIS A 30 -4.65 12.88 6.60
CA HIS A 30 -3.64 13.23 7.61
C HIS A 30 -2.47 14.02 7.00
N PRO A 31 -2.71 15.28 6.55
CA PRO A 31 -1.70 16.10 5.89
C PRO A 31 -0.56 16.57 6.80
N ALA A 32 -0.66 16.33 8.11
CA ALA A 32 0.38 16.66 9.09
C ALA A 32 1.36 15.50 9.34
N TRP A 33 1.07 14.31 8.84
CA TRP A 33 1.95 13.13 8.96
C TRP A 33 3.08 13.21 7.93
N MET A 34 4.19 12.54 8.22
CA MET A 34 5.33 12.40 7.34
C MET A 34 5.24 11.07 6.62
N TRP A 35 4.89 11.12 5.34
CA TRP A 35 4.68 9.95 4.51
C TRP A 35 5.92 9.63 3.69
N PHE A 36 6.30 8.35 3.67
CA PHE A 36 7.30 7.81 2.76
C PHE A 36 6.69 6.63 1.99
N ILE A 37 6.55 6.77 0.68
CA ILE A 37 5.88 5.79 -0.17
C ILE A 37 6.90 5.02 -0.98
N VAL A 38 6.92 3.70 -0.85
CA VAL A 38 7.75 2.80 -1.63
C VAL A 38 6.86 2.04 -2.60
N CYS A 39 7.16 2.15 -3.88
CA CYS A 39 6.62 1.28 -4.93
C CYS A 39 7.74 0.34 -5.38
N LEU A 40 7.51 -0.97 -5.45
CA LEU A 40 8.58 -1.93 -5.74
C LEU A 40 8.82 -2.17 -7.24
N CYS A 41 7.86 -1.82 -8.09
CA CYS A 41 7.89 -2.10 -9.52
C CYS A 41 7.92 -0.82 -10.38
N ARG A 42 8.27 -1.00 -11.66
CA ARG A 42 8.04 -0.02 -12.75
C ARG A 42 8.80 1.31 -12.64
N LYS A 43 9.91 1.39 -11.90
CA LYS A 43 10.77 2.59 -11.87
C LYS A 43 11.23 3.04 -13.27
N ASN A 44 11.53 2.10 -14.16
CA ASN A 44 12.00 2.42 -15.52
C ASN A 44 10.88 2.56 -16.54
N ASP A 45 9.62 2.47 -16.10
CA ASP A 45 8.48 2.67 -16.98
C ASP A 45 8.35 4.15 -17.36
N PRO A 46 8.46 4.51 -18.67
CA PRO A 46 8.50 5.89 -19.11
C PRO A 46 7.17 6.62 -18.92
N GLU A 47 6.05 5.91 -18.71
CA GLU A 47 4.76 6.50 -18.46
C GLU A 47 4.40 6.50 -16.98
N ARG A 48 4.60 5.37 -16.29
CA ARG A 48 4.14 5.18 -14.91
C ARG A 48 5.04 5.87 -13.88
N ALA A 49 6.35 5.88 -14.08
CA ALA A 49 7.27 6.49 -13.11
C ALA A 49 7.08 8.01 -12.98
N PRO A 50 6.99 8.80 -14.07
CA PRO A 50 6.70 10.23 -13.97
C PRO A 50 5.33 10.54 -13.32
N ARG A 51 4.34 9.66 -13.53
CA ARG A 51 3.00 9.80 -12.90
C ARG A 51 3.06 9.57 -11.40
N PHE A 52 3.81 8.56 -10.94
CA PHE A 52 4.06 8.33 -9.53
C PHE A 52 4.75 9.53 -8.86
N GLU A 53 5.81 10.07 -9.48
CA GLU A 53 6.49 11.28 -8.97
C GLU A 53 5.51 12.47 -8.83
N LYS A 54 4.64 12.68 -9.82
CA LYS A 54 3.62 13.73 -9.78
C LYS A 54 2.62 13.49 -8.65
N VAL A 55 2.22 12.25 -8.41
CA VAL A 55 1.31 11.88 -7.31
C VAL A 55 1.96 12.11 -5.95
N LEU A 56 3.24 11.77 -5.76
CA LEU A 56 3.98 12.08 -4.53
C LEU A 56 3.95 13.59 -4.23
N SER A 57 4.15 14.43 -5.24
CA SER A 57 4.07 15.89 -5.10
C SER A 57 2.67 16.35 -4.68
N GLU A 58 1.61 15.82 -5.31
CA GLU A 58 0.22 16.16 -4.96
C GLU A 58 -0.17 15.69 -3.55
N LEU A 59 0.34 14.54 -3.11
CA LEU A 59 0.15 14.01 -1.76
C LEU A 59 1.03 14.70 -0.71
N LYS A 60 2.02 15.49 -1.13
CA LYS A 60 3.06 16.11 -0.28
C LYS A 60 3.84 15.05 0.52
N SER A 61 4.19 13.97 -0.17
CA SER A 61 4.87 12.80 0.39
C SER A 61 6.26 12.63 -0.21
N GLU A 62 7.18 12.07 0.56
CA GLU A 62 8.42 11.51 0.02
C GLU A 62 8.14 10.11 -0.55
N GLY A 63 8.96 9.64 -1.48
CA GLY A 63 8.84 8.28 -1.97
C GLY A 63 9.92 7.88 -2.96
N ILE A 64 9.95 6.59 -3.28
CA ILE A 64 10.95 5.98 -4.16
C ILE A 64 10.35 4.75 -4.87
N MET A 65 10.83 4.47 -6.08
CA MET A 65 10.45 3.31 -6.87
C MET A 65 11.60 2.31 -7.01
N GLY A 66 11.28 1.02 -6.95
CA GLY A 66 12.07 -0.10 -7.44
C GLY A 66 11.65 -0.50 -8.86
N ASP A 67 12.41 -1.40 -9.48
CA ASP A 67 12.13 -1.87 -10.85
C ASP A 67 11.94 -3.39 -10.91
N MET A 68 11.26 -3.96 -9.91
CA MET A 68 10.91 -5.37 -9.93
C MET A 68 9.93 -5.67 -11.09
N GLU A 69 10.04 -6.88 -11.64
CA GLU A 69 9.18 -7.35 -12.72
C GLU A 69 7.70 -7.34 -12.32
N ASP A 70 6.87 -6.83 -13.24
CA ASP A 70 5.43 -6.57 -13.10
C ASP A 70 4.69 -6.99 -14.39
N GLY A 71 5.24 -7.96 -15.11
CA GLY A 71 4.65 -8.51 -16.33
C GLY A 71 3.62 -9.61 -16.02
N PRO A 72 2.71 -9.92 -16.96
CA PRO A 72 1.75 -11.02 -16.80
C PRO A 72 2.43 -12.40 -16.67
N GLU A 73 3.66 -12.52 -17.19
CA GLU A 73 4.49 -13.74 -17.15
C GLU A 73 5.37 -13.83 -15.89
N GLN A 74 5.20 -12.93 -14.93
CA GLN A 74 6.00 -12.94 -13.70
C GLN A 74 5.90 -14.29 -13.00
N ILE A 75 7.04 -14.75 -12.50
CA ILE A 75 7.16 -15.97 -11.70
C ILE A 75 7.46 -15.60 -10.24
N PRO A 76 7.16 -16.52 -9.28
CA PRO A 76 7.55 -16.31 -7.90
C PRO A 76 9.07 -16.08 -7.81
N ILE A 77 9.48 -15.09 -7.03
CA ILE A 77 10.89 -14.82 -6.74
C ILE A 77 11.27 -15.28 -5.33
N PRO A 78 12.56 -15.52 -5.05
CA PRO A 78 12.99 -15.87 -3.71
C PRO A 78 12.66 -14.77 -2.70
N ASP A 79 12.09 -15.14 -1.54
CA ASP A 79 11.70 -14.21 -0.45
C ASP A 79 12.79 -13.16 -0.13
N ARG A 80 14.05 -13.61 -0.08
CA ARG A 80 15.24 -12.81 0.21
C ARG A 80 15.51 -11.70 -0.82
N GLU A 81 15.09 -11.86 -2.07
CA GLU A 81 15.20 -10.82 -3.10
C GLU A 81 14.16 -9.72 -2.88
N THR A 82 12.91 -10.08 -2.60
CA THR A 82 11.86 -9.11 -2.21
C THR A 82 12.22 -8.37 -0.94
N GLU A 83 12.70 -9.09 0.08
CA GLU A 83 13.16 -8.48 1.34
C GLU A 83 14.28 -7.47 1.10
N ARG A 84 15.26 -7.82 0.25
CA ARG A 84 16.37 -6.94 -0.09
C ARG A 84 15.88 -5.70 -0.86
N ALA A 85 15.01 -5.87 -1.84
CA ALA A 85 14.45 -4.75 -2.60
C ALA A 85 13.74 -3.74 -1.69
N ILE A 86 12.97 -4.22 -0.70
CA ILE A 86 12.33 -3.35 0.29
C ILE A 86 13.37 -2.60 1.13
N LEU A 87 14.38 -3.29 1.65
CA LEU A 87 15.40 -2.67 2.51
C LEU A 87 16.32 -1.69 1.75
N ASP A 88 16.59 -1.94 0.48
CA ASP A 88 17.40 -1.05 -0.37
C ASP A 88 16.68 0.27 -0.67
N LEU A 89 15.34 0.29 -0.60
CA LEU A 89 14.50 1.46 -0.89
C LEU A 89 14.03 2.20 0.36
N LEU A 90 13.76 1.47 1.46
CA LEU A 90 13.20 2.06 2.66
C LEU A 90 14.29 2.78 3.48
N PRO A 91 14.09 4.04 3.93
CA PRO A 91 15.07 4.73 4.72
C PRO A 91 15.22 4.05 6.09
N LEU A 92 16.47 3.92 6.54
CA LEU A 92 16.79 3.29 7.82
C LEU A 92 16.39 4.22 8.98
N ARG A 93 15.13 4.13 9.40
CA ARG A 93 14.56 4.85 10.54
C ARG A 93 13.40 4.09 11.16
N HIS A 94 12.96 4.54 12.33
CA HIS A 94 11.70 4.10 12.92
C HIS A 94 10.51 4.73 12.20
N PHE A 95 9.43 3.97 12.06
CA PHE A 95 8.13 4.44 11.61
C PHE A 95 7.07 4.21 12.69
N ASP A 96 6.20 5.19 12.92
CA ASP A 96 5.05 4.99 13.80
C ASP A 96 4.03 4.02 13.19
N LEU A 97 4.04 3.87 11.86
CA LEU A 97 3.18 2.95 11.12
C LEU A 97 3.83 2.50 9.80
N VAL A 98 3.65 1.23 9.46
CA VAL A 98 3.87 0.69 8.11
C VAL A 98 2.53 0.22 7.54
N ILE A 99 2.20 0.62 6.32
CA ILE A 99 1.02 0.14 5.59
C ILE A 99 1.51 -0.64 4.37
N THR A 100 0.94 -1.82 4.11
CA THR A 100 1.29 -2.64 2.94
C THR A 100 0.13 -3.53 2.48
N HIS A 101 0.38 -4.35 1.47
CA HIS A 101 -0.55 -5.35 0.96
C HIS A 101 -0.88 -6.45 1.99
N ASN A 102 -1.91 -7.22 1.72
CA ASN A 102 -2.36 -8.39 2.46
C ASN A 102 -1.66 -9.63 1.91
N VAL A 103 -1.48 -10.62 2.77
CA VAL A 103 -0.74 -11.86 2.43
C VAL A 103 -1.42 -12.69 1.34
N ASN A 104 -2.68 -12.40 1.02
CA ASN A 104 -3.48 -13.05 -0.02
C ASN A 104 -3.61 -12.24 -1.32
N GLY A 105 -3.04 -11.03 -1.41
CA GLY A 105 -3.11 -10.18 -2.60
C GLY A 105 -4.49 -9.57 -2.89
N GLU A 106 -5.33 -9.41 -1.85
CA GLU A 106 -6.61 -8.68 -1.74
C GLU A 106 -7.57 -8.69 -2.94
N TYR A 107 -7.18 -8.01 -4.02
CA TYR A 107 -7.98 -7.66 -5.19
C TYR A 107 -7.23 -8.03 -6.46
N THR A 108 -7.94 -8.56 -7.44
CA THR A 108 -7.37 -9.09 -8.69
C THR A 108 -6.19 -10.05 -8.49
N ARG A 109 -6.04 -10.64 -7.29
CA ARG A 109 -4.92 -11.47 -6.82
C ARG A 109 -3.65 -11.35 -7.67
N HIS A 110 -2.69 -10.56 -7.20
CA HIS A 110 -1.39 -10.40 -7.84
C HIS A 110 -0.28 -11.04 -7.00
N ILE A 111 0.61 -11.82 -7.62
CA ILE A 111 1.69 -12.51 -6.88
C ILE A 111 2.64 -11.51 -6.19
N ARG A 112 2.92 -10.37 -6.85
CA ARG A 112 3.79 -9.35 -6.27
C ARG A 112 3.22 -8.72 -5.00
N HIS A 113 1.89 -8.60 -4.89
CA HIS A 113 1.22 -8.14 -3.67
C HIS A 113 1.48 -9.11 -2.51
N GLU A 114 1.31 -10.41 -2.75
CA GLU A 114 1.55 -11.43 -1.73
C GLU A 114 3.01 -11.47 -1.27
N GLU A 115 3.96 -11.42 -2.21
CA GLU A 115 5.40 -11.47 -1.90
C GLU A 115 5.83 -10.26 -1.08
N ILE A 116 5.40 -9.05 -1.46
CA ILE A 116 5.71 -7.82 -0.73
C ILE A 116 5.09 -7.85 0.66
N SER A 117 3.81 -8.25 0.77
CA SER A 117 3.16 -8.38 2.07
C SER A 117 3.95 -9.33 2.99
N LYS A 118 4.24 -10.55 2.52
CA LYS A 118 4.99 -11.55 3.28
C LYS A 118 6.38 -11.04 3.67
N ALA A 119 7.08 -10.37 2.75
CA ALA A 119 8.41 -9.80 3.01
C ALA A 119 8.36 -8.68 4.06
N VAL A 120 7.44 -7.72 3.95
CA VAL A 120 7.29 -6.63 4.94
C VAL A 120 7.01 -7.19 6.34
N LEU A 121 6.07 -8.14 6.46
CA LEU A 121 5.72 -8.74 7.75
C LEU A 121 6.91 -9.52 8.36
N ARG A 122 7.67 -10.27 7.54
CA ARG A 122 8.89 -10.97 7.99
C ARG A 122 9.99 -10.00 8.42
N LEU A 123 10.22 -8.93 7.65
CA LEU A 123 11.21 -7.91 7.97
C LEU A 123 10.87 -7.16 9.27
N TRP A 124 9.59 -6.85 9.50
CA TRP A 124 9.14 -6.27 10.76
C TRP A 124 9.32 -7.25 11.93
N SER A 125 8.93 -8.52 11.75
CA SER A 125 9.16 -9.55 12.77
C SER A 125 10.63 -9.81 13.08
N ALA A 126 11.52 -9.65 12.11
CA ALA A 126 12.96 -9.79 12.29
C ALA A 126 13.62 -8.51 12.85
N GLY A 127 12.85 -7.43 13.07
CA GLY A 127 13.37 -6.13 13.53
C GLY A 127 14.18 -5.36 12.48
N LYS A 128 14.16 -5.80 11.21
CA LYS A 128 14.84 -5.11 10.10
C LYS A 128 14.05 -3.91 9.59
N ILE A 129 12.72 -3.96 9.68
CA ILE A 129 11.86 -2.77 9.63
C ILE A 129 11.48 -2.43 11.07
N SER A 130 11.82 -1.22 11.52
CA SER A 130 11.44 -0.74 12.85
C SER A 130 10.13 0.02 12.76
N ALA A 131 9.05 -0.55 13.31
CA ALA A 131 7.76 0.12 13.35
C ALA A 131 6.97 -0.17 14.64
N THR A 132 6.18 0.80 15.08
CA THR A 132 5.27 0.65 16.24
C THR A 132 4.06 -0.21 15.90
N GLU A 133 3.47 -0.02 14.72
CA GLU A 133 2.39 -0.86 14.22
C GLU A 133 2.49 -1.08 12.71
N LEU A 134 1.80 -2.12 12.24
CA LEU A 134 1.69 -2.47 10.83
C LEU A 134 0.22 -2.65 10.47
N TRP A 135 -0.18 -2.05 9.35
CA TRP A 135 -1.49 -2.24 8.74
C TRP A 135 -1.35 -2.96 7.39
N THR A 136 -2.25 -3.90 7.11
CA THR A 136 -2.38 -4.48 5.77
C THR A 136 -3.71 -4.08 5.17
N PHE A 137 -3.81 -3.88 3.86
CA PHE A 137 -5.10 -3.59 3.24
C PHE A 137 -6.13 -4.70 3.50
N ALA A 138 -7.40 -4.31 3.57
CA ALA A 138 -8.54 -5.20 3.80
C ALA A 138 -9.61 -4.96 2.73
N TYR A 139 -9.37 -5.51 1.54
CA TYR A 139 -10.29 -5.44 0.40
C TYR A 139 -10.54 -6.84 -0.15
N GLU A 140 -11.65 -6.99 -0.87
CA GLU A 140 -12.03 -8.23 -1.57
C GLU A 140 -12.80 -7.90 -2.85
N ASP A 141 -12.72 -8.78 -3.83
CA ASP A 141 -13.33 -8.63 -5.16
C ASP A 141 -14.21 -9.82 -5.57
N GLY A 142 -14.59 -10.66 -4.61
CA GLY A 142 -15.37 -11.87 -4.85
C GLY A 142 -14.68 -12.87 -5.78
N ASN A 143 -13.33 -12.89 -5.81
CA ASN A 143 -12.56 -13.63 -6.81
C ASN A 143 -12.88 -13.13 -8.23
N ARG A 144 -12.73 -11.82 -8.42
CA ARG A 144 -12.98 -11.06 -9.66
C ARG A 144 -14.45 -11.03 -10.13
N GLN A 145 -15.40 -11.25 -9.24
CA GLN A 145 -16.84 -11.16 -9.55
C GLN A 145 -17.33 -9.71 -9.59
N TYR A 146 -16.64 -8.79 -8.91
CA TYR A 146 -16.93 -7.37 -8.87
C TYR A 146 -15.66 -6.55 -8.68
N PHE A 147 -15.75 -5.24 -8.85
CA PHE A 147 -14.66 -4.35 -8.50
C PHE A 147 -14.35 -4.40 -6.99
N PRO A 148 -13.08 -4.31 -6.61
CA PRO A 148 -12.68 -4.40 -5.21
C PRO A 148 -13.46 -3.45 -4.30
N LYS A 149 -13.87 -3.96 -3.15
CA LYS A 149 -14.52 -3.17 -2.10
C LYS A 149 -13.83 -3.41 -0.77
N ALA A 150 -13.89 -2.39 0.09
CA ALA A 150 -13.38 -2.48 1.45
C ALA A 150 -14.18 -3.54 2.23
N ILE A 151 -13.49 -4.38 3.02
CA ILE A 151 -14.13 -5.32 3.93
C ILE A 151 -14.75 -4.52 5.08
N GLU A 152 -16.08 -4.60 5.23
CA GLU A 152 -16.83 -3.80 6.21
C GLU A 152 -16.49 -4.18 7.66
N GLU A 153 -16.18 -5.46 7.89
CA GLU A 153 -15.87 -6.03 9.19
C GLU A 153 -14.41 -5.84 9.62
N ALA A 154 -13.57 -5.23 8.78
CA ALA A 154 -12.19 -4.93 9.14
C ALA A 154 -12.13 -3.97 10.34
N PRO A 155 -11.19 -4.17 11.29
CA PRO A 155 -11.13 -3.40 12.53
C PRO A 155 -10.92 -1.90 12.29
N LEU A 156 -10.26 -1.56 11.19
CA LEU A 156 -10.17 -0.20 10.69
C LEU A 156 -10.92 -0.13 9.38
N ASN A 157 -12.10 0.48 9.37
CA ASN A 157 -12.84 0.82 8.16
C ASN A 157 -13.32 2.27 8.25
N ARG A 158 -12.98 3.09 7.25
CA ARG A 158 -13.30 4.52 7.23
C ARG A 158 -13.93 4.90 5.91
N LEU A 159 -15.19 5.36 5.97
CA LEU A 159 -15.84 6.04 4.86
C LEU A 159 -15.13 7.38 4.59
N LEU A 160 -14.71 7.59 3.35
CA LEU A 160 -14.07 8.83 2.95
C LEU A 160 -15.10 9.95 2.84
N THR A 161 -14.75 11.14 3.33
CA THR A 161 -15.56 12.33 3.05
C THR A 161 -15.58 12.59 1.55
N ARG A 162 -16.69 13.16 1.04
CA ARG A 162 -16.82 13.49 -0.39
C ARG A 162 -15.63 14.28 -0.93
N ARG A 163 -15.11 15.24 -0.15
CA ARG A 163 -13.94 16.04 -0.54
C ARG A 163 -12.68 15.20 -0.72
N ILE A 164 -12.42 14.28 0.21
CA ILE A 164 -11.23 13.41 0.15
C ILE A 164 -11.37 12.41 -1.00
N TRP A 165 -12.55 11.79 -1.15
CA TRP A 165 -12.81 10.86 -2.23
C TRP A 165 -12.66 11.51 -3.61
N LEU A 166 -13.22 12.72 -3.83
CA LEU A 166 -13.05 13.46 -5.09
C LEU A 166 -11.57 13.81 -5.39
N LYS A 167 -10.78 14.10 -4.36
CA LYS A 167 -9.34 14.35 -4.56
C LYS A 167 -8.61 13.06 -4.92
N LYS A 168 -8.94 11.95 -4.27
CA LYS A 168 -8.42 10.61 -4.61
C LYS A 168 -8.79 10.22 -6.05
N GLU A 169 -10.06 10.40 -6.44
CA GLU A 169 -10.53 10.20 -7.81
C GLU A 169 -9.75 11.05 -8.82
N SER A 170 -9.55 12.33 -8.50
CA SER A 170 -8.76 13.24 -9.35
C SER A 170 -7.30 12.79 -9.51
N LEU A 171 -6.69 12.19 -8.48
CA LEU A 171 -5.34 11.64 -8.58
C LEU A 171 -5.30 10.45 -9.55
N ILE A 172 -6.24 9.52 -9.44
CA ILE A 172 -6.32 8.35 -10.35
C ILE A 172 -6.58 8.80 -11.79
N LEU A 173 -7.60 9.62 -12.03
CA LEU A 173 -8.00 9.99 -13.39
C LEU A 173 -7.05 11.01 -14.03
N ASN A 174 -6.68 12.07 -13.32
CA ASN A 174 -5.97 13.20 -13.92
C ASN A 174 -4.45 13.18 -13.68
N THR A 175 -4.00 12.52 -12.61
CA THR A 175 -2.57 12.51 -12.25
C THR A 175 -1.91 11.23 -12.74
N TYR A 176 -2.52 10.07 -12.45
CA TYR A 176 -2.18 8.81 -13.08
C TYR A 176 -2.72 8.69 -14.50
N GLY A 177 -3.66 9.52 -14.95
CA GLY A 177 -4.08 9.55 -16.35
C GLY A 177 -4.87 8.30 -16.77
N TYR A 178 -5.58 7.66 -15.84
CA TYR A 178 -6.45 6.53 -16.17
C TYR A 178 -7.73 7.02 -16.86
N GLU A 179 -8.05 6.40 -18.00
CA GLU A 179 -9.24 6.74 -18.77
C GLU A 179 -10.52 6.39 -18.02
N PRO A 180 -11.60 7.19 -18.15
CA PRO A 180 -12.92 6.79 -17.67
C PRO A 180 -13.32 5.41 -18.22
N GLY A 181 -13.82 4.53 -17.36
CA GLY A 181 -14.16 3.15 -17.71
C GLY A 181 -12.99 2.15 -17.67
N SER A 182 -11.76 2.60 -17.39
CA SER A 182 -10.67 1.70 -17.01
C SER A 182 -10.94 1.00 -15.68
N TRP A 183 -10.22 -0.09 -15.40
CA TRP A 183 -10.39 -0.83 -14.15
C TRP A 183 -10.08 0.04 -12.94
N GLU A 184 -9.02 0.84 -13.01
CA GLU A 184 -8.58 1.75 -11.95
C GLU A 184 -9.61 2.85 -11.70
N ALA A 185 -10.22 3.39 -12.76
CA ALA A 185 -11.26 4.42 -12.67
C ALA A 185 -12.55 3.89 -12.01
N GLU A 186 -12.96 2.67 -12.33
CA GLU A 186 -14.18 2.05 -11.79
C GLU A 186 -14.01 1.51 -10.36
N THR A 187 -12.76 1.20 -9.96
CA THR A 187 -12.46 0.57 -8.68
C THR A 187 -12.44 1.53 -7.49
N ILE A 188 -12.23 2.84 -7.71
CA ILE A 188 -11.86 3.83 -6.68
C ILE A 188 -12.78 3.74 -5.44
N PRO A 189 -12.33 3.11 -4.34
CA PRO A 189 -13.24 2.74 -3.27
C PRO A 189 -13.62 3.95 -2.43
N LYS A 190 -14.89 4.01 -2.01
CA LYS A 190 -15.44 5.08 -1.16
C LYS A 190 -15.04 4.97 0.32
N SER A 191 -14.65 3.77 0.73
CA SER A 191 -14.12 3.49 2.07
C SER A 191 -12.72 2.89 1.95
N GLU A 192 -11.90 3.10 2.97
CA GLU A 192 -10.61 2.44 3.10
C GLU A 192 -10.59 1.57 4.34
N ALA A 193 -10.10 0.34 4.19
CA ALA A 193 -10.10 -0.65 5.25
C ALA A 193 -8.76 -1.34 5.41
N PHE A 194 -8.43 -1.65 6.67
CA PHE A 194 -7.14 -2.23 7.07
C PHE A 194 -7.30 -3.24 8.20
N TRP A 195 -6.49 -4.29 8.16
CA TRP A 195 -6.16 -5.10 9.33
C TRP A 195 -5.02 -4.42 10.10
N GLN A 196 -5.08 -4.43 11.43
CA GLN A 196 -4.11 -3.75 12.30
C GLN A 196 -3.34 -4.76 13.15
N PHE A 197 -2.03 -4.57 13.23
CA PHE A 197 -1.12 -5.34 14.07
C PHE A 197 -0.26 -4.39 14.91
N THR A 198 -0.31 -4.55 16.23
CA THR A 198 0.50 -3.78 17.19
C THR A 198 1.69 -4.58 17.73
N ASN A 199 1.81 -5.86 17.34
CA ASN A 199 2.98 -6.68 17.58
C ASN A 199 3.24 -7.58 16.36
N SER A 200 4.51 -7.90 16.12
CA SER A 200 4.91 -8.71 14.96
C SER A 200 4.54 -10.18 15.08
N TYR A 201 4.34 -10.69 16.30
CA TYR A 201 3.98 -12.09 16.53
C TYR A 201 2.61 -12.42 15.94
N ASP A 202 1.62 -11.54 16.10
CA ASP A 202 0.29 -11.69 15.52
C ASP A 202 0.31 -11.55 14.00
N ALA A 203 1.15 -10.66 13.46
CA ALA A 203 1.36 -10.57 12.02
C ALA A 203 2.01 -11.85 11.43
N ILE A 204 2.91 -12.51 12.15
CA ILE A 204 3.45 -13.80 11.68
C ILE A 204 2.42 -14.92 11.78
N LYS A 205 1.55 -14.93 12.79
CA LYS A 205 0.40 -15.85 12.83
C LYS A 205 -0.53 -15.61 11.65
N TRP A 206 -0.75 -14.36 11.26
CA TRP A 206 -1.55 -13.97 10.11
C TRP A 206 -1.06 -14.57 8.80
N ILE A 207 0.25 -14.60 8.57
CA ILE A 207 0.84 -15.29 7.42
C ILE A 207 0.45 -16.77 7.43
N LYS A 208 0.53 -17.43 8.59
CA LYS A 208 0.24 -18.87 8.73
C LYS A 208 -1.24 -19.19 8.56
N SER A 209 -2.14 -18.27 8.89
CA SER A 209 -3.59 -18.43 8.65
C SER A 209 -3.99 -18.15 7.20
N GLY A 210 -3.04 -17.74 6.35
CA GLY A 210 -3.32 -17.30 4.99
C GLY A 210 -4.26 -16.09 5.01
N GLY A 211 -3.96 -15.09 5.82
CA GLY A 211 -4.63 -13.79 5.77
C GLY A 211 -6.09 -13.79 6.22
N LYS A 212 -6.52 -14.80 6.97
CA LYS A 212 -7.87 -14.90 7.52
C LYS A 212 -7.89 -14.47 8.98
N PRO A 213 -8.89 -13.67 9.40
CA PRO A 213 -9.20 -13.43 10.81
C PRO A 213 -9.25 -14.76 11.58
N THR A 214 -8.46 -14.85 12.64
CA THR A 214 -8.50 -15.94 13.62
C THR A 214 -9.52 -15.64 14.70
#